data_AF-A0A7X2SZ52-F1
#
_entry.id   AF-A0A7X2SZ52-F1
#
_cell.length_a   1.000
_cell.length_b   1.000
_cell.length_c   1.000
_cell.angle_alpha   90.00
_cell.angle_beta   90.00
_cell.angle_gamma   90.00
#
_symmetry.space_group_name_H-M   'P 1'
#
loop_
_entity.id
_entity.type
_entity.pdbx_description
1 polymer ?
#
loop_
_entity_poly.entity_id
_entity_poly.type
_entity_poly.pdbx_seq_one_letter_code
_entity_poly.pdbx_strand_id
1 'polypeptide(L)'
;PCYKGDSGGYSVGYDSYDLFDLGEFDQKGGVATKYGDKQQLLAATEALRSHNVGVLLDVVLNHKMGADEKETISVNRVNPDNRDEIYDEVVECEAWT
;
A
#
# COMPACT_ATOMS: atom_id res chain seq x y z
N PRO A 1 -2.57 1.87 -8.17
CA PRO A 1 -1.43 0.94 -8.30
C PRO A 1 -1.88 -0.52 -8.31
N CYS A 2 -1.08 -1.46 -8.84
CA CYS A 2 -1.51 -2.87 -9.01
C CYS A 2 -0.95 -3.84 -7.95
N TYR A 3 -0.18 -3.36 -6.98
CA TYR A 3 0.22 -4.19 -5.84
C TYR A 3 -0.88 -4.28 -4.78
N LYS A 4 -0.77 -5.25 -3.88
CA LYS A 4 -1.75 -5.54 -2.82
C LYS A 4 -1.92 -4.33 -1.90
N GLY A 5 -3.19 -3.93 -1.74
CA GLY A 5 -3.60 -2.94 -0.74
C GLY A 5 -4.30 -3.59 0.45
N ASP A 6 -4.39 -2.85 1.55
CA ASP A 6 -5.03 -3.28 2.81
C ASP A 6 -6.46 -3.77 2.60
N SER A 7 -7.24 -3.06 1.77
CA SER A 7 -8.62 -3.42 1.42
C SER A 7 -8.74 -4.61 0.45
N GLY A 8 -7.63 -5.31 0.16
CA GLY A 8 -7.61 -6.51 -0.70
C GLY A 8 -8.15 -6.26 -2.11
N GLY A 9 -9.07 -7.12 -2.56
CA GLY A 9 -9.71 -7.01 -3.88
C GLY A 9 -10.57 -5.76 -4.10
N TYR A 10 -10.85 -4.97 -3.05
CA TYR A 10 -11.59 -3.71 -3.14
C TYR A 10 -10.69 -2.48 -3.22
N SER A 11 -9.39 -2.64 -2.93
CA SER A 11 -8.40 -1.58 -2.97
C SER A 11 -8.25 -0.97 -4.38
N VAL A 12 -8.16 0.36 -4.45
CA VAL A 12 -7.76 1.07 -5.69
C VAL A 12 -6.22 1.21 -5.82
N GLY A 13 -5.48 0.67 -4.85
CA GLY A 13 -4.03 0.55 -4.83
C GLY A 13 -3.27 1.63 -4.07
N TYR A 14 -3.93 2.63 -3.47
CA TYR A 14 -3.26 3.71 -2.72
C TYR A 14 -3.14 3.42 -1.22
N ASP A 15 -3.83 2.40 -0.70
CA ASP A 15 -3.66 1.82 0.63
C ASP A 15 -2.58 0.72 0.60
N SER A 16 -1.39 1.06 0.10
CA SER A 16 -0.28 0.13 -0.16
C SER A 16 0.05 -0.76 1.04
N TYR A 17 -0.12 -2.08 0.89
CA TYR A 17 0.21 -3.06 1.93
C TYR A 17 1.49 -3.81 1.60
N ASP A 18 1.56 -4.50 0.46
CA ASP A 18 2.76 -5.21 0.01
C ASP A 18 3.09 -4.78 -1.42
N LEU A 19 4.16 -4.02 -1.60
CA LEU A 19 4.57 -3.44 -2.87
C LEU A 19 5.01 -4.50 -3.90
N PHE A 20 5.35 -5.70 -3.44
CA PHE A 20 5.86 -6.78 -4.28
C PHE A 20 4.78 -7.80 -4.63
N ASP A 21 3.68 -7.85 -3.87
CA ASP A 21 2.53 -8.68 -4.21
C ASP A 21 1.68 -8.01 -5.31
N LEU A 22 1.95 -8.35 -6.57
CA LEU A 22 1.19 -7.89 -7.74
C LEU A 22 -0.07 -8.73 -8.02
N GLY A 23 -0.64 -9.33 -6.98
CA GLY A 23 -1.73 -10.31 -7.09
C GLY A 23 -1.21 -11.74 -7.31
N GLU A 24 -0.22 -12.15 -6.51
CA GLU A 24 0.47 -13.43 -6.55
C GLU A 24 0.25 -14.27 -5.28
N PHE A 25 0.07 -13.63 -4.12
CA PHE A 25 -0.05 -14.31 -2.83
C PHE A 25 -1.46 -14.17 -2.24
N ASP A 26 -1.90 -15.19 -1.48
CA ASP A 26 -3.17 -15.13 -0.76
C ASP A 26 -3.04 -14.25 0.48
N GLN A 27 -3.35 -12.97 0.31
CA GLN A 27 -3.22 -11.92 1.32
C GLN A 27 -4.42 -10.98 1.26
N LYS A 28 -4.82 -10.45 2.43
CA LYS A 28 -5.95 -9.51 2.57
C LYS A 28 -7.24 -10.03 1.90
N GLY A 29 -7.51 -11.32 2.05
CA GLY A 29 -8.76 -11.96 1.62
C GLY A 29 -8.77 -12.52 0.19
N GLY A 30 -7.62 -12.64 -0.47
CA GLY A 30 -7.51 -13.39 -1.73
C GLY A 30 -6.20 -13.18 -2.46
N VAL A 31 -6.04 -13.85 -3.61
CA VAL A 31 -4.83 -13.71 -4.45
C VAL A 31 -4.89 -12.44 -5.30
N ALA A 32 -5.92 -12.28 -6.12
CA ALA A 32 -6.02 -11.16 -7.06
C ALA A 32 -6.09 -9.79 -6.35
N THR A 33 -5.59 -8.77 -7.01
CA THR A 33 -5.95 -7.38 -6.69
C THR A 33 -7.29 -7.03 -7.31
N LYS A 34 -7.78 -5.81 -7.09
CA LYS A 34 -8.96 -5.28 -7.79
C LYS A 34 -8.87 -5.41 -9.32
N TYR A 35 -7.66 -5.38 -9.86
CA TYR A 35 -7.40 -5.33 -11.30
C TYR A 35 -7.07 -6.69 -11.91
N GLY A 36 -7.00 -7.74 -11.09
CA GLY A 36 -6.61 -9.08 -11.52
C GLY A 36 -5.37 -9.61 -10.80
N ASP A 37 -4.89 -10.77 -11.26
CA ASP A 37 -3.66 -11.41 -10.79
C ASP A 37 -2.43 -10.98 -11.59
N LYS A 38 -1.25 -11.40 -11.12
CA LYS A 38 0.04 -11.10 -11.73
C LYS A 38 0.14 -11.59 -13.19
N GLN A 39 -0.46 -12.72 -13.53
CA GLN A 39 -0.42 -13.25 -14.90
C GLN A 39 -1.24 -12.39 -15.86
N GLN A 40 -2.42 -11.93 -15.42
CA GLN A 40 -3.25 -11.00 -16.16
C GLN A 40 -2.55 -9.65 -16.37
N LEU A 41 -1.85 -9.13 -15.35
CA LEU A 41 -1.04 -7.92 -15.46
C LEU A 41 0.09 -8.07 -16.50
N LEU A 42 0.81 -9.19 -16.49
CA LEU A 42 1.87 -9.47 -17.47
C LEU A 42 1.31 -9.59 -18.89
N ALA A 43 0.19 -10.30 -19.06
CA ALA A 43 -0.49 -10.44 -20.35
C ALA A 43 -0.95 -9.08 -20.91
N ALA A 44 -1.54 -8.22 -20.06
CA ALA A 44 -1.95 -6.88 -20.45
C ALA A 44 -0.74 -6.01 -20.85
N THR A 45 0.35 -6.09 -20.09
CA THR A 45 1.59 -5.36 -20.37
C THR A 45 2.20 -5.79 -21.71
N GLU A 46 2.24 -7.08 -22.00
CA GLU A 46 2.74 -7.60 -23.27
C GLU A 46 1.85 -7.20 -24.45
N ALA A 47 0.52 -7.25 -24.28
CA ALA A 47 -0.42 -6.80 -25.29
C ALA A 47 -0.23 -5.31 -25.64
N LEU A 48 -0.04 -4.45 -24.64
CA LEU A 48 0.24 -3.02 -24.86
C LEU A 48 1.59 -2.80 -25.57
N ARG A 49 2.63 -3.51 -25.13
CA ARG A 49 3.98 -3.43 -25.73
C ARG A 49 4.01 -3.87 -27.20
N SER A 50 3.28 -4.93 -27.55
CA SER A 50 3.18 -5.39 -28.95
C SER A 50 2.53 -4.35 -29.88
N HIS A 51 1.79 -3.38 -29.31
CA HIS A 51 1.22 -2.24 -30.02
C HIS A 51 2.02 -0.94 -29.84
N ASN A 52 3.28 -1.03 -29.38
CA ASN A 52 4.16 0.10 -29.09
C ASN A 52 3.59 1.11 -28.07
N VAL A 53 2.74 0.65 -27.15
CA VAL A 53 2.22 1.46 -26.05
C VAL A 53 3.08 1.25 -24.82
N GLY A 54 3.61 2.34 -24.26
CA GLY A 54 4.36 2.32 -23.02
C GLY A 54 3.47 2.04 -21.81
N VAL A 55 4.00 1.29 -20.84
CA VAL A 55 3.32 0.99 -19.57
C VAL A 55 4.09 1.65 -18.44
N LEU A 56 3.40 2.45 -17.63
CA LEU A 56 3.95 3.11 -16.46
C LEU A 56 3.35 2.49 -15.21
N LEU A 57 4.21 2.15 -14.26
CA LEU A 57 3.80 1.64 -12.95
C LEU A 57 3.70 2.82 -11.97
N ASP A 58 2.57 2.93 -11.29
CA ASP A 58 2.37 3.90 -10.22
C ASP A 58 3.04 3.41 -8.92
N VAL A 59 3.91 4.24 -8.34
CA VAL A 59 4.80 3.90 -7.22
C VAL A 59 4.46 4.79 -6.02
N VAL A 60 3.82 4.19 -5.01
CA VAL A 60 3.32 4.87 -3.81
C VAL A 60 4.18 4.44 -2.62
N LEU A 61 5.14 5.30 -2.27
CA LEU A 61 6.13 5.05 -1.21
C LEU A 61 5.93 5.95 0.02
N ASN A 62 4.94 6.84 -0.02
CA ASN A 62 4.71 7.81 1.05
C ASN A 62 4.26 7.15 2.37
N HIS A 63 3.56 6.02 2.29
CA HIS A 63 3.02 5.32 3.44
C HIS A 63 2.81 3.83 3.13
N LYS A 64 2.60 3.06 4.20
CA LYS A 64 2.03 1.71 4.15
C LYS A 64 0.75 1.68 4.98
N MET A 65 -0.19 0.82 4.61
CA MET A 65 -1.42 0.55 5.35
C MET A 65 -1.60 -0.94 5.56
N GLY A 66 -2.39 -1.31 6.56
CA GLY A 66 -2.70 -2.70 6.85
C GLY A 66 -1.53 -3.49 7.44
N ALA A 67 -0.71 -2.89 8.30
CA ALA A 67 0.32 -3.65 9.02
C ALA A 67 -0.28 -4.89 9.69
N ASP A 68 0.52 -5.95 9.84
CA ASP A 68 0.01 -7.23 10.31
C ASP A 68 -0.25 -7.24 11.82
N GLU A 69 0.47 -6.40 12.55
CA GLU A 69 0.35 -6.28 14.00
C GLU A 69 0.49 -4.84 14.47
N LYS A 70 0.11 -4.62 15.72
CA LYS A 70 0.38 -3.37 16.40
C LYS A 70 1.61 -3.50 17.27
N GLU A 71 2.37 -2.43 17.35
CA GLU A 71 3.49 -2.30 18.28
C GLU A 71 3.19 -1.19 19.30
N THR A 72 3.67 -1.37 20.52
CA THR A 72 3.65 -0.29 21.53
C THR A 72 4.80 0.66 21.23
N ILE A 73 4.49 1.93 21.03
CA ILE A 73 5.46 2.98 20.73
C ILE A 73 5.26 4.19 21.64
N SER A 74 6.34 4.93 21.86
CA SER A 74 6.31 6.24 22.52
C SER A 74 6.25 7.33 21.46
N VAL A 75 5.28 8.23 21.55
CA VAL A 75 5.08 9.33 20.59
C VAL A 75 4.83 10.66 21.30
N ASN A 76 5.14 11.75 20.62
CA ASN A 76 4.71 13.09 20.99
C ASN A 76 3.56 13.52 20.08
N ARG A 77 2.58 14.24 20.63
CA ARG A 77 1.56 14.91 19.80
C ARG A 77 2.20 16.08 19.05
N VAL A 78 1.61 16.46 17.92
CA VAL A 78 2.01 17.65 17.14
C VAL A 78 0.81 18.57 16.93
N ASN A 79 1.06 19.86 16.73
CA ASN A 79 0.03 20.83 16.34
C ASN A 79 -0.58 20.41 14.98
N PRO A 80 -1.91 20.28 14.85
CA PRO A 80 -2.54 19.85 13.60
C PRO A 80 -2.36 20.84 12.44
N ASP A 81 -2.17 22.13 12.73
CA ASP A 81 -1.99 23.19 11.73
C ASP A 81 -0.52 23.39 11.35
N ASN A 82 0.43 22.98 12.21
CA ASN A 82 1.86 23.04 11.97
C ASN A 82 2.58 21.85 12.63
N ARG A 83 2.86 20.79 11.86
CA ARG A 83 3.43 19.54 12.41
C ARG A 83 4.91 19.64 12.84
N ASP A 84 5.57 20.78 12.62
CA ASP A 84 6.91 21.05 13.15
C ASP A 84 6.86 21.49 14.63
N GLU A 85 5.68 21.87 15.14
CA GLU A 85 5.45 22.18 16.55
C GLU A 85 5.05 20.91 17.32
N ILE A 86 6.01 20.36 18.06
CA ILE A 86 5.89 19.11 18.83
C ILE A 86 5.64 19.45 20.31
N TYR A 87 4.65 18.81 20.93
CA TYR A 87 4.40 18.96 22.37
C TYR A 87 5.37 18.10 23.20
N ASP A 88 5.85 18.62 24.34
CA ASP A 88 6.86 17.94 25.18
C ASP A 88 6.39 16.63 25.83
N GLU A 89 5.06 16.45 25.97
CA GLU A 89 4.49 15.25 26.57
C GLU A 89 4.67 14.02 25.66
N VAL A 90 5.39 13.02 26.17
CA VAL A 90 5.50 11.69 25.55
C VAL A 90 4.37 10.81 26.08
N VAL A 91 3.66 10.15 25.16
CA VAL A 91 2.60 9.18 25.47
C VAL A 91 2.90 7.84 24.83
N GLU A 92 2.56 6.75 25.54
CA GLU A 92 2.57 5.41 24.94
C GLU A 92 1.26 5.17 24.19
N CYS A 93 1.36 4.56 23.01
CA CYS A 93 0.21 4.10 22.24
C CYS A 93 0.50 2.82 21.48
N GLU A 94 -0.55 2.12 21.07
CA GLU A 94 -0.45 1.05 20.08
C GLU A 94 -0.66 1.61 18.68
N ALA A 95 0.27 1.32 17.76
CA ALA A 95 0.20 1.76 16.38
C ALA A 95 0.44 0.59 15.41
N TRP A 96 -0.13 0.70 14.21
CA TRP A 96 0.16 -0.20 13.09
C TRP A 96 1.45 0.28 12.40
N THR A 97 2.57 -0.40 12.63
CA THR A 97 3.92 -0.02 12.19
C THR A 97 4.56 -1.05 11.26
#